data_AF-A0A517ZW35-F1
#
_entry.id   AF-A0A517ZW35-F1
#
_cell.length_a   1.000
_cell.length_b   1.000
_cell.length_c   1.000
_cell.angle_alpha   90.00
_cell.angle_beta   90.00
_cell.angle_gamma   90.00
#
_symmetry.space_group_name_H-M   'P 1'
#
loop_
_entity.id
_entity.type
_entity.pdbx_description
1 polymer ?
#
loop_
_entity_poly.entity_id
_entity_poly.type
_entity_poly.pdbx_seq_one_letter_code
_entity_poly.pdbx_strand_id
1 'polypeptide(L)'
;MNIVNFLYLATACMLQAEPVKVTDVENQVLAGRRELRSGTLDIVAVTTDREGRPATQKGYLVDFEDDKLRFDYSHSRPQSNTDGDVASYKEILILTPEGLISHVDPETTGENWAVSRIAPEDLQSGSTAQLFDPRLLGINPSVTGMLHSRHLESFVGNPERTSVTVESEEIDGREVSRVEYLRTDGFQARMWIDPDRGYNIIRAEFQARKGAEERLFRIDCELKQYETGGIWFPEVIKYQELHDGKLFSGETVTIRSATFNMDVDDDRFTVATMNLPPGTAIADTADNPNGTQMWNGTELVRVPNRDLKARDIAADSEGKEQGRPWIFRNVLVLSNLVVVILVVGLYFYWRRQKSHSS
;
A
#
# COMPACT_ATOMS: atom_id res chain seq x y z
N MET A 1 55.69 -45.33 -14.51
CA MET A 1 55.23 -43.94 -14.32
C MET A 1 53.73 -44.02 -14.14
N ASN A 2 53.24 -43.90 -12.89
CA ASN A 2 51.96 -44.46 -12.45
C ASN A 2 50.78 -43.50 -12.63
N ILE A 3 49.80 -43.94 -13.44
CA ILE A 3 48.49 -43.29 -13.67
C ILE A 3 47.63 -43.23 -12.39
N VAL A 4 48.01 -43.94 -11.33
CA VAL A 4 47.24 -44.08 -10.08
C VAL A 4 47.29 -42.83 -9.17
N ASN A 5 48.26 -41.92 -9.36
CA ASN A 5 48.37 -40.69 -8.55
C ASN A 5 47.53 -39.51 -9.04
N PHE A 6 46.91 -39.59 -10.23
CA PHE A 6 46.06 -38.50 -10.73
C PHE A 6 44.62 -38.55 -10.20
N LEU A 7 44.15 -39.72 -9.72
CA LEU A 7 42.78 -39.85 -9.21
C LEU A 7 42.61 -39.35 -7.76
N TYR A 8 43.68 -39.25 -6.98
CA TYR A 8 43.61 -38.76 -5.60
C TYR A 8 43.70 -37.23 -5.47
N LEU A 9 44.11 -36.53 -6.53
CA LEU A 9 44.19 -35.05 -6.55
C LEU A 9 42.90 -34.39 -7.06
N ALA A 10 42.04 -35.11 -7.79
CA ALA A 10 40.74 -34.59 -8.23
C ALA A 10 39.66 -34.61 -7.12
N THR A 11 39.82 -35.46 -6.10
CA THR A 11 38.83 -35.61 -5.01
C THR A 11 39.08 -34.66 -3.82
N ALA A 12 40.25 -34.00 -3.77
CA ALA A 12 40.68 -33.20 -2.61
C ALA A 12 40.42 -31.69 -2.72
N CYS A 13 39.79 -31.22 -3.81
CA CYS A 13 39.38 -29.82 -3.98
C CYS A 13 37.85 -29.64 -4.01
N MET A 14 37.09 -30.58 -3.44
CA MET A 14 35.78 -30.22 -2.90
C MET A 14 36.01 -29.47 -1.60
N LEU A 15 36.45 -28.20 -1.71
CA LEU A 15 36.28 -27.23 -0.63
C LEU A 15 34.80 -27.29 -0.26
N GLN A 16 34.51 -27.81 0.93
CA GLN A 16 33.18 -27.66 1.52
C GLN A 16 33.00 -26.17 1.76
N ALA A 17 32.34 -25.50 0.81
CA ALA A 17 31.87 -24.14 1.02
C ALA A 17 31.05 -24.16 2.32
N GLU A 18 31.33 -23.21 3.23
CA GLU A 18 30.51 -23.08 4.44
C GLU A 18 29.05 -22.94 4.01
N PRO A 19 28.11 -23.64 4.67
CA PRO A 19 26.71 -23.53 4.33
C PRO A 19 26.29 -22.08 4.46
N VAL A 20 25.70 -21.54 3.39
CA VAL A 20 25.16 -20.17 3.37
C VAL A 20 24.19 -20.03 4.53
N LYS A 21 24.41 -19.06 5.42
CA LYS A 21 23.50 -18.81 6.53
C LYS A 21 22.32 -18.01 6.01
N VAL A 22 21.10 -18.45 6.36
CA VAL A 22 19.87 -17.74 5.96
C VAL A 22 19.92 -16.27 6.34
N THR A 23 20.42 -15.97 7.55
CA THR A 23 20.55 -14.61 8.06
C THR A 23 21.39 -13.72 7.17
N ASP A 24 22.42 -14.27 6.52
CA ASP A 24 23.31 -13.48 5.68
C ASP A 24 22.57 -13.08 4.40
N VAL A 25 21.84 -14.01 3.78
CA VAL A 25 21.01 -13.73 2.60
C VAL A 25 19.93 -12.70 2.91
N GLU A 26 19.16 -12.89 3.99
CA GLU A 26 18.10 -11.96 4.39
C GLU A 26 18.67 -10.58 4.75
N ASN A 27 19.82 -10.51 5.42
CA ASN A 27 20.48 -9.25 5.74
C ASN A 27 20.92 -8.50 4.49
N GLN A 28 21.38 -9.19 3.44
CA GLN A 28 21.74 -8.55 2.18
C GLN A 28 20.51 -7.95 1.48
N VAL A 29 19.38 -8.68 1.46
CA VAL A 29 18.10 -8.15 0.94
C VAL A 29 17.70 -6.88 1.69
N LEU A 30 17.71 -6.93 3.03
CA LEU A 30 17.32 -5.78 3.87
C LEU A 30 18.30 -4.61 3.73
N ALA A 31 19.61 -4.89 3.67
CA ALA A 31 20.64 -3.88 3.51
C ALA A 31 20.48 -3.13 2.18
N GLY A 32 20.37 -3.85 1.06
CA GLY A 32 20.18 -3.24 -0.26
C GLY A 32 18.93 -2.36 -0.35
N ARG A 33 17.89 -2.67 0.44
CA ARG A 33 16.67 -1.86 0.51
C ARG A 33 16.82 -0.63 1.39
N ARG A 34 17.50 -0.75 2.53
CA ARG A 34 17.81 0.39 3.42
C ARG A 34 18.82 1.36 2.80
N GLU A 35 19.67 0.90 1.90
CA GLU A 35 20.59 1.74 1.12
C GLU A 35 19.87 2.68 0.14
N LEU A 36 18.60 2.41 -0.18
CA LEU A 36 17.74 3.33 -0.92
C LEU A 36 17.23 4.40 0.07
N ARG A 37 17.95 5.51 0.17
CA ARG A 37 17.61 6.58 1.12
C ARG A 37 16.69 7.62 0.51
N SER A 38 16.83 7.90 -0.78
CA SER A 38 16.02 8.90 -1.47
C SER A 38 15.74 8.51 -2.91
N GLY A 39 14.78 9.19 -3.55
CA GLY A 39 14.53 9.03 -4.98
C GLY A 39 13.11 9.37 -5.40
N THR A 40 12.85 9.19 -6.70
CA THR A 40 11.54 9.40 -7.32
C THR A 40 11.15 8.16 -8.13
N LEU A 41 9.90 7.71 -7.99
CA LEU A 41 9.32 6.58 -8.75
C LEU A 41 8.02 7.00 -9.43
N ASP A 42 7.87 6.69 -10.72
CA ASP A 42 6.59 6.71 -11.45
C ASP A 42 6.05 5.28 -11.53
N ILE A 43 4.93 5.03 -10.86
CA ILE A 43 4.35 3.71 -10.63
C ILE A 43 2.94 3.68 -11.20
N VAL A 44 2.61 2.60 -11.91
CA VAL A 44 1.24 2.28 -12.31
C VAL A 44 0.86 0.90 -11.78
N ALA A 45 -0.21 0.83 -11.00
CA ALA A 45 -0.78 -0.41 -10.51
C ALA A 45 -2.14 -0.68 -11.17
N VAL A 46 -2.30 -1.84 -11.79
CA VAL A 46 -3.54 -2.29 -12.41
C VAL A 46 -4.03 -3.52 -11.67
N THR A 47 -5.17 -3.42 -11.00
CA THR A 47 -5.81 -4.57 -10.36
C THR A 47 -6.62 -5.35 -11.38
N THR A 48 -6.75 -6.66 -11.18
CA THR A 48 -7.57 -7.53 -12.03
C THR A 48 -8.61 -8.29 -11.22
N ASP A 49 -9.75 -8.58 -11.84
CA ASP A 49 -10.78 -9.46 -11.28
C ASP A 49 -10.40 -10.95 -11.36
N ARG A 50 -11.35 -11.83 -11.02
CA ARG A 50 -11.19 -13.29 -11.04
C ARG A 50 -10.96 -13.86 -12.44
N GLU A 51 -11.42 -13.15 -13.46
CA GLU A 51 -11.23 -13.50 -14.87
C GLU A 51 -9.93 -12.89 -15.43
N GLY A 52 -9.15 -12.18 -14.61
CA GLY A 52 -7.92 -11.51 -15.02
C GLY A 52 -8.15 -10.22 -15.81
N ARG A 53 -9.38 -9.67 -15.82
CA ARG A 53 -9.70 -8.44 -16.53
C ARG A 53 -9.31 -7.23 -15.67
N PRO A 54 -8.75 -6.15 -16.27
CA PRO A 54 -8.46 -4.92 -15.54
C PRO A 54 -9.70 -4.36 -14.84
N ALA A 55 -9.60 -4.12 -13.54
CA ALA A 55 -10.69 -3.64 -12.69
C ALA A 55 -10.47 -2.19 -12.25
N THR A 56 -9.25 -1.84 -11.82
CA THR A 56 -8.88 -0.46 -11.46
C THR A 56 -7.44 -0.17 -11.88
N GLN A 57 -7.17 1.09 -12.21
CA GLN A 57 -5.81 1.56 -12.48
C GLN A 57 -5.48 2.73 -11.56
N LYS A 58 -4.34 2.64 -10.89
CA LYS A 58 -3.79 3.65 -9.99
C LYS A 58 -2.44 4.11 -10.53
N GLY A 59 -2.20 5.41 -10.53
CA GLY A 59 -0.91 6.02 -10.83
C GLY A 59 -0.35 6.68 -9.58
N TYR A 60 0.96 6.57 -9.37
CA TYR A 60 1.67 7.20 -8.27
C TYR A 60 2.95 7.83 -8.81
N LEU A 61 3.13 9.12 -8.58
CA LEU A 61 4.46 9.71 -8.58
C LEU A 61 4.90 9.83 -7.11
N VAL A 62 5.91 9.05 -6.74
CA VAL A 62 6.38 8.93 -5.37
C VAL A 62 7.75 9.57 -5.24
N ASP A 63 7.88 10.61 -4.42
CA ASP A 63 9.19 11.05 -3.93
C ASP A 63 9.37 10.53 -2.50
N PHE A 64 10.58 10.10 -2.18
CA PHE A 64 10.93 9.67 -0.83
C PHE A 64 12.32 10.16 -0.44
N GLU A 65 12.48 10.44 0.85
CA GLU A 65 13.77 10.72 1.47
C GLU A 65 13.71 10.33 2.95
N ASP A 66 14.42 9.27 3.33
CA ASP A 66 14.43 8.66 4.65
C ASP A 66 13.02 8.31 5.19
N ASP A 67 12.44 9.21 5.98
CA ASP A 67 11.11 9.13 6.61
C ASP A 67 10.09 10.12 6.03
N LYS A 68 10.47 10.89 5.00
CA LYS A 68 9.58 11.74 4.22
C LYS A 68 9.08 11.00 2.99
N LEU A 69 7.78 11.14 2.72
CA LEU A 69 7.14 10.60 1.52
C LEU A 69 6.24 11.67 0.89
N ARG A 70 6.25 11.76 -0.43
CA ARG A 70 5.24 12.47 -1.21
C ARG A 70 4.64 11.51 -2.22
N PHE A 71 3.32 11.51 -2.33
CA PHE A 71 2.58 10.77 -3.34
C PHE A 71 1.68 11.73 -4.09
N ASP A 72 1.94 11.93 -5.38
CA ASP A 72 0.95 12.48 -6.31
C ASP A 72 0.16 11.29 -6.87
N TYR A 73 -0.98 10.99 -6.24
CA TYR A 73 -1.83 9.85 -6.52
C TYR A 73 -2.91 10.19 -7.54
N SER A 74 -3.13 9.26 -8.47
CA SER A 74 -4.26 9.29 -9.39
C SER A 74 -4.96 7.93 -9.41
N HIS A 75 -6.29 7.95 -9.46
CA HIS A 75 -7.12 6.75 -9.57
C HIS A 75 -8.06 6.90 -10.74
N SER A 76 -8.07 5.90 -11.60
CA SER A 76 -8.98 5.79 -12.73
C SER A 76 -9.70 4.45 -12.67
N ARG A 77 -11.02 4.49 -12.81
CA ARG A 77 -11.80 3.26 -13.01
C ARG A 77 -12.08 3.12 -14.49
N PRO A 78 -11.69 2.02 -15.15
CA PRO A 78 -12.17 1.74 -16.49
C PRO A 78 -13.71 1.70 -16.43
N GLN A 79 -14.38 2.69 -17.03
CA GLN A 79 -15.83 2.65 -17.14
C GLN A 79 -16.20 1.47 -18.04
N SER A 80 -17.10 0.62 -17.56
CA SER A 80 -17.71 -0.41 -18.37
C SER A 80 -18.54 0.25 -19.49
N ASN A 81 -17.97 0.35 -20.69
CA ASN A 81 -18.66 0.53 -21.97
C ASN A 81 -19.31 1.89 -22.30
N THR A 82 -18.93 3.01 -21.68
CA THR A 82 -19.38 4.34 -22.10
C THR A 82 -18.21 5.26 -22.40
N ASP A 83 -18.16 5.83 -23.61
CA ASP A 83 -17.18 6.81 -24.13
C ASP A 83 -17.18 8.17 -23.37
N GLY A 84 -17.56 8.19 -22.09
CA GLY A 84 -17.60 9.39 -21.26
C GLY A 84 -16.44 9.44 -20.29
N ASP A 85 -15.96 10.66 -20.00
CA ASP A 85 -14.80 10.96 -19.16
C ASP A 85 -14.61 10.01 -17.97
N VAL A 86 -13.42 9.41 -17.90
CA VAL A 86 -13.01 8.59 -16.77
C VAL A 86 -12.92 9.50 -15.55
N ALA A 87 -13.81 9.33 -14.59
CA ALA A 87 -13.71 10.04 -13.31
C ALA A 87 -12.34 9.74 -12.70
N SER A 88 -11.45 10.73 -12.77
CA SER A 88 -10.10 10.66 -12.24
C SER A 88 -10.12 11.28 -10.85
N TYR A 89 -9.84 10.48 -9.84
CA TYR A 89 -9.56 11.00 -8.50
C TYR A 89 -8.08 11.35 -8.42
N LYS A 90 -7.76 12.57 -7.99
CA LYS A 90 -6.39 13.01 -7.77
C LYS A 90 -6.22 13.47 -6.32
N GLU A 91 -5.13 13.03 -5.71
CA GLU A 91 -4.78 13.38 -4.35
C GLU A 91 -3.27 13.54 -4.22
N ILE A 92 -2.84 14.55 -3.48
CA ILE A 92 -1.45 14.72 -3.08
C ILE A 92 -1.36 14.44 -1.59
N LEU A 93 -0.49 13.52 -1.21
CA LEU A 93 -0.22 13.14 0.16
C LEU A 93 1.25 13.41 0.47
N ILE A 94 1.54 14.12 1.56
CA ILE A 94 2.89 14.38 2.04
C ILE A 94 2.98 13.91 3.49
N LEU A 95 3.80 12.90 3.75
CA LEU A 95 4.14 12.42 5.08
C LEU A 95 5.54 12.92 5.46
N THR A 96 5.65 13.51 6.64
CA THR A 96 6.92 13.90 7.26
C THR A 96 6.91 13.50 8.74
N PRO A 97 8.02 13.66 9.48
CA PRO A 97 8.02 13.48 10.93
C PRO A 97 7.02 14.37 11.68
N GLU A 98 6.56 15.46 11.06
CA GLU A 98 5.58 16.39 11.64
C GLU A 98 4.13 15.98 11.40
N GLY A 99 3.89 14.91 10.63
CA GLY A 99 2.56 14.38 10.34
C GLY A 99 2.28 14.21 8.84
N LEU A 100 1.00 14.10 8.52
CA LEU A 100 0.50 13.92 7.16
C LEU A 100 -0.23 15.18 6.69
N ILE A 101 0.04 15.59 5.46
CA ILE A 101 -0.72 16.61 4.75
C ILE A 101 -1.40 15.92 3.56
N SER A 102 -2.72 15.97 3.49
CA SER A 102 -3.50 15.45 2.34
C SER A 102 -4.20 16.60 1.64
N HIS A 103 -4.17 16.60 0.30
CA HIS A 103 -4.93 17.48 -0.56
C HIS A 103 -5.64 16.67 -1.64
N VAL A 104 -6.97 16.74 -1.70
CA VAL A 104 -7.77 16.13 -2.77
C VAL A 104 -8.20 17.21 -3.77
N ASP A 105 -8.05 16.91 -5.06
CA ASP A 105 -8.45 17.80 -6.15
C ASP A 105 -9.96 18.12 -6.09
N PRO A 106 -10.38 19.40 -6.06
CA PRO A 106 -11.79 19.81 -6.00
C PRO A 106 -12.64 19.30 -7.14
N GLU A 107 -12.06 19.17 -8.33
CA GLU A 107 -12.79 18.65 -9.49
C GLU A 107 -13.29 17.22 -9.19
N THR A 108 -12.62 16.52 -8.26
CA THR A 108 -12.98 15.19 -7.81
C THR A 108 -14.08 15.20 -6.74
N THR A 109 -14.02 16.10 -5.76
CA THR A 109 -14.93 16.07 -4.59
C THR A 109 -16.16 16.96 -4.75
N GLY A 110 -16.11 17.95 -5.64
CA GLY A 110 -17.11 19.03 -5.72
C GLY A 110 -17.11 19.93 -4.46
N GLU A 111 -16.08 19.81 -3.61
CA GLU A 111 -15.93 20.62 -2.40
C GLU A 111 -14.70 21.52 -2.54
N ASN A 112 -14.86 22.79 -2.12
CA ASN A 112 -13.78 23.76 -2.08
C ASN A 112 -12.82 23.41 -0.94
N TRP A 113 -11.92 22.46 -1.22
CA TRP A 113 -10.63 22.21 -0.57
C TRP A 113 -10.64 21.93 0.95
N ALA A 114 -10.42 20.67 1.33
CA ALA A 114 -9.85 20.36 2.64
C ALA A 114 -8.41 19.91 2.42
N VAL A 115 -7.44 20.76 2.76
CA VAL A 115 -6.11 20.26 3.09
C VAL A 115 -6.15 19.86 4.55
N SER A 116 -5.89 18.59 4.85
CA SER A 116 -5.90 18.09 6.21
C SER A 116 -4.48 17.90 6.69
N ARG A 117 -4.11 18.53 7.80
CA ARG A 117 -2.88 18.22 8.54
C ARG A 117 -3.24 17.29 9.70
N ILE A 118 -2.65 16.10 9.71
CA ILE A 118 -2.90 15.05 10.71
C ILE A 118 -1.62 14.83 11.50
N ALA A 119 -1.70 14.96 12.83
CA ALA A 119 -0.56 14.78 13.71
C ALA A 119 -0.08 13.32 13.73
N PRO A 120 1.22 13.05 13.97
CA PRO A 120 1.77 11.70 14.01
C PRO A 120 1.02 10.74 14.95
N GLU A 121 0.58 11.22 16.10
CA GLU A 121 -0.21 10.45 17.09
C GLU A 121 -1.57 9.98 16.54
N ASP A 122 -2.18 10.75 15.64
CA ASP A 122 -3.48 10.44 15.05
C ASP A 122 -3.39 9.48 13.86
N LEU A 123 -2.21 9.34 13.25
CA LEU A 123 -1.96 8.42 12.13
C LEU A 123 -2.13 6.94 12.54
N GLN A 124 -2.04 6.62 13.83
CA GLN A 124 -2.20 5.25 14.33
C GLN A 124 -3.63 4.71 14.22
N SER A 125 -4.62 5.57 13.94
CA SER A 125 -6.03 5.18 13.81
C SER A 125 -6.35 4.30 12.57
N GLY A 126 -5.33 3.94 11.77
CA GLY A 126 -5.42 2.91 10.73
C GLY A 126 -6.19 3.31 9.47
N SER A 127 -6.60 4.57 9.37
CA SER A 127 -7.55 5.04 8.35
C SER A 127 -6.94 5.97 7.30
N THR A 128 -5.83 6.67 7.59
CA THR A 128 -5.66 8.01 6.98
C THR A 128 -4.65 8.15 5.85
N ALA A 129 -3.91 7.12 5.46
CA ALA A 129 -3.11 7.22 4.24
C ALA A 129 -2.72 5.83 3.74
N GLN A 130 -3.14 5.46 2.53
CA GLN A 130 -2.59 4.30 1.81
C GLN A 130 -1.15 4.58 1.31
N LEU A 131 -0.38 5.38 2.07
CA LEU A 131 1.02 5.69 1.82
C LEU A 131 1.85 4.49 2.24
N PHE A 132 2.73 4.05 1.35
CA PHE A 132 3.64 2.96 1.64
C PHE A 132 5.08 3.38 1.34
N ASP A 133 6.01 2.74 2.02
CA ASP A 133 7.42 2.90 1.69
C ASP A 133 7.72 2.22 0.34
N PRO A 134 8.16 2.95 -0.70
CA PRO A 134 8.42 2.37 -2.03
C PRO A 134 9.48 1.26 -1.99
N ARG A 135 10.34 1.20 -0.96
CA ARG A 135 11.31 0.12 -0.77
C ARG A 135 10.65 -1.24 -0.58
N LEU A 136 9.37 -1.29 -0.18
CA LEU A 136 8.61 -2.53 0.00
C LEU A 136 8.19 -3.21 -1.31
N LEU A 137 8.27 -2.49 -2.44
CA LEU A 137 7.88 -3.00 -3.74
C LEU A 137 8.73 -4.22 -4.12
N GLY A 138 8.05 -5.35 -4.36
CA GLY A 138 8.67 -6.63 -4.72
C GLY A 138 9.23 -7.43 -3.54
N ILE A 139 9.08 -6.97 -2.30
CA ILE A 139 9.49 -7.72 -1.11
C ILE A 139 8.32 -8.49 -0.51
N ASN A 140 7.20 -7.79 -0.29
CA ASN A 140 6.04 -8.37 0.39
C ASN A 140 5.03 -8.91 -0.64
N PRO A 141 4.55 -10.16 -0.52
CA PRO A 141 3.53 -10.71 -1.42
C PRO A 141 2.14 -10.13 -1.11
N SER A 142 1.96 -8.84 -1.38
CA SER A 142 0.74 -8.09 -1.12
C SER A 142 0.49 -7.04 -2.21
N VAL A 143 -0.76 -6.62 -2.36
CA VAL A 143 -1.13 -5.51 -3.23
C VAL A 143 -0.59 -4.18 -2.67
N THR A 144 -0.31 -3.21 -3.55
CA THR A 144 0.17 -1.87 -3.22
C THR A 144 -0.67 -1.20 -2.14
N GLY A 145 -1.99 -1.33 -2.25
CA GLY A 145 -2.95 -0.75 -1.30
C GLY A 145 -2.83 -1.30 0.12
N MET A 146 -2.13 -2.42 0.35
CA MET A 146 -1.91 -3.03 1.67
C MET A 146 -0.49 -2.83 2.19
N LEU A 147 0.43 -2.28 1.39
CA LEU A 147 1.84 -2.11 1.78
C LEU A 147 2.02 -1.07 2.90
N HIS A 148 1.08 -0.13 3.07
CA HIS A 148 1.09 0.84 4.16
C HIS A 148 1.07 0.20 5.56
N SER A 149 0.58 -1.05 5.66
CA SER A 149 0.52 -1.82 6.90
C SER A 149 1.75 -2.71 7.13
N ARG A 150 2.78 -2.58 6.28
CA ARG A 150 3.97 -3.44 6.25
C ARG A 150 5.23 -2.62 6.50
N HIS A 151 6.27 -3.31 6.96
CA HIS A 151 7.65 -2.82 7.05
C HIS A 151 8.60 -3.85 6.40
N LEU A 152 9.87 -3.50 6.22
CA LEU A 152 10.84 -4.34 5.49
C LEU A 152 10.94 -5.75 6.08
N GLU A 153 10.90 -5.85 7.40
CA GLU A 153 11.00 -7.10 8.17
C GLU A 153 9.68 -7.84 8.32
N SER A 154 8.57 -7.32 7.78
CA SER A 154 7.27 -8.02 7.85
C SER A 154 7.30 -9.36 7.12
N PHE A 155 8.17 -9.50 6.11
CA PHE A 155 8.34 -10.72 5.34
C PHE A 155 9.79 -11.23 5.43
N VAL A 156 10.78 -10.44 5.03
CA VAL A 156 12.20 -10.84 5.08
C VAL A 156 12.74 -10.72 6.50
N GLY A 157 13.32 -11.77 7.07
CA GLY A 157 13.86 -11.69 8.43
C GLY A 157 12.79 -11.58 9.53
N ASN A 158 11.53 -11.93 9.24
CA ASN A 158 10.41 -11.85 10.18
C ASN A 158 10.70 -12.58 11.52
N PRO A 159 10.69 -11.91 12.68
CA PRO A 159 11.14 -12.50 13.95
C PRO A 159 10.24 -13.65 14.45
N GLU A 160 9.01 -13.76 13.96
CA GLU A 160 8.01 -14.74 14.37
C GLU A 160 8.01 -15.96 13.41
N ARG A 161 9.20 -16.54 13.18
CA ARG A 161 9.39 -17.68 12.27
C ARG A 161 10.11 -18.86 12.90
N THR A 162 9.85 -20.05 12.37
CA THR A 162 10.50 -21.31 12.70
C THR A 162 10.82 -22.09 11.42
N SER A 163 11.59 -23.17 11.55
CA SER A 163 11.93 -24.08 10.43
C SER A 163 12.53 -23.37 9.22
N VAL A 164 13.43 -22.42 9.47
CA VAL A 164 14.02 -21.60 8.42
C VAL A 164 15.09 -22.40 7.65
N THR A 165 14.96 -22.48 6.33
CA THR A 165 15.92 -23.12 5.45
C THR A 165 16.35 -22.16 4.33
N VAL A 166 17.55 -22.37 3.81
CA VAL A 166 18.03 -21.75 2.56
C VAL A 166 18.61 -22.83 1.68
N GLU A 167 18.23 -22.82 0.42
CA GLU A 167 18.71 -23.74 -0.60
C GLU A 167 19.08 -22.95 -1.86
N SER A 168 20.07 -23.45 -2.61
CA SER A 168 20.36 -22.94 -3.94
C SER A 168 19.45 -23.62 -4.96
N GLU A 169 18.83 -22.84 -5.84
CA GLU A 169 17.95 -23.31 -6.91
C GLU A 169 18.34 -22.62 -8.23
N GLU A 170 18.11 -23.28 -9.37
CA GLU A 170 18.28 -22.65 -10.68
C GLU A 170 16.91 -22.21 -11.23
N ILE A 171 16.76 -20.93 -11.54
CA ILE A 171 15.58 -20.37 -12.22
C ILE A 171 16.03 -19.63 -13.47
N ASP A 172 15.50 -20.05 -14.63
CA ASP A 172 15.82 -19.46 -15.93
C ASP A 172 17.33 -19.36 -16.20
N GLY A 173 18.08 -20.39 -15.82
CA GLY A 173 19.54 -20.47 -15.99
C GLY A 173 20.35 -19.63 -15.01
N ARG A 174 19.75 -19.16 -13.92
CA ARG A 174 20.42 -18.36 -12.88
C ARG A 174 20.33 -19.06 -11.54
N GLU A 175 21.43 -19.00 -10.79
CA GLU A 175 21.46 -19.46 -9.42
C GLU A 175 20.76 -18.45 -8.51
N VAL A 176 19.78 -18.91 -7.74
CA VAL A 176 19.01 -18.10 -6.80
C VAL A 176 19.01 -18.77 -5.43
N SER A 177 18.93 -17.95 -4.38
CA SER A 177 18.74 -18.44 -3.02
C SER A 177 17.24 -18.55 -2.72
N ARG A 178 16.76 -19.77 -2.48
CA ARG A 178 15.40 -20.01 -1.97
C ARG A 178 15.42 -20.06 -0.46
N VAL A 179 14.75 -19.10 0.19
CA VAL A 179 14.52 -19.12 1.64
C VAL A 179 13.09 -19.55 1.91
N GLU A 180 12.91 -20.47 2.85
CA GLU A 180 11.61 -20.97 3.29
C GLU A 180 11.51 -20.97 4.82
N TYR A 181 10.34 -20.63 5.35
CA TYR A 181 10.07 -20.67 6.79
C TYR A 181 8.58 -20.82 7.11
N LEU A 182 8.29 -21.22 8.34
CA LEU A 182 6.94 -21.30 8.90
C LEU A 182 6.73 -20.19 9.94
N ARG A 183 5.72 -19.34 9.78
CA ARG A 183 5.36 -18.34 10.78
C ARG A 183 4.60 -18.97 11.95
N THR A 184 4.65 -18.31 13.11
CA THR A 184 3.94 -18.74 14.33
C THR A 184 2.41 -18.78 14.16
N ASP A 185 1.85 -18.00 13.23
CA ASP A 185 0.44 -18.01 12.84
C ASP A 185 0.07 -19.13 11.86
N GLY A 186 1.04 -19.99 11.51
CA GLY A 186 0.84 -21.19 10.69
C GLY A 186 0.99 -20.96 9.19
N PHE A 187 1.38 -19.75 8.75
CA PHE A 187 1.58 -19.45 7.34
C PHE A 187 2.98 -19.90 6.88
N GLN A 188 3.03 -20.50 5.70
CA GLN A 188 4.28 -20.92 5.07
C GLN A 188 4.74 -19.84 4.08
N ALA A 189 5.98 -19.39 4.23
CA ALA A 189 6.56 -18.36 3.38
C ALA A 189 7.72 -18.94 2.58
N ARG A 190 7.81 -18.54 1.30
CA ARG A 190 8.95 -18.85 0.43
C ARG A 190 9.35 -17.61 -0.34
N MET A 191 10.65 -17.43 -0.55
CA MET A 191 11.18 -16.35 -1.38
C MET A 191 12.40 -16.80 -2.16
N TRP A 192 12.48 -16.33 -3.40
CA TRP A 192 13.60 -16.58 -4.31
C TRP A 192 14.33 -15.27 -4.53
N ILE A 193 15.59 -15.25 -4.12
CA ILE A 193 16.45 -14.07 -4.06
C ILE A 193 17.54 -14.24 -5.10
N ASP A 194 17.73 -13.23 -5.94
CA ASP A 194 18.76 -13.19 -6.98
C ASP A 194 19.97 -12.37 -6.49
N PRO A 195 21.08 -13.04 -6.10
CA PRO A 195 22.26 -12.34 -5.56
C PRO A 195 22.96 -11.47 -6.60
N ASP A 196 23.00 -11.92 -7.86
CA ASP A 196 23.69 -11.24 -8.97
C ASP A 196 23.02 -9.92 -9.34
N ARG A 197 21.72 -9.79 -9.05
CA ARG A 197 20.93 -8.57 -9.25
C ARG A 197 20.64 -7.86 -7.93
N GLY A 198 21.62 -7.82 -7.03
CA GLY A 198 21.57 -7.02 -5.81
C GLY A 198 20.66 -7.59 -4.73
N TYR A 199 20.59 -8.92 -4.62
CA TYR A 199 19.74 -9.64 -3.65
C TYR A 199 18.27 -9.22 -3.73
N ASN A 200 17.76 -8.96 -4.95
CA ASN A 200 16.35 -8.67 -5.15
C ASN A 200 15.52 -9.96 -5.08
N ILE A 201 14.34 -9.87 -4.48
CA ILE A 201 13.35 -10.95 -4.51
C ILE A 201 12.70 -10.96 -5.90
N ILE A 202 12.84 -12.09 -6.61
CA ILE A 202 12.26 -12.30 -7.94
C ILE A 202 10.95 -13.08 -7.88
N ARG A 203 10.70 -13.80 -6.78
CA ARG A 203 9.45 -14.47 -6.48
C ARG A 203 9.26 -14.55 -4.98
N ALA A 204 8.04 -14.37 -4.50
CA ALA A 204 7.68 -14.70 -3.12
C ALA A 204 6.29 -15.32 -3.06
N GLU A 205 6.12 -16.24 -2.12
CA GLU A 205 4.89 -16.96 -1.83
C GLU A 205 4.58 -16.88 -0.34
N PHE A 206 3.31 -16.70 -0.03
CA PHE A 206 2.79 -16.74 1.32
C PHE A 206 1.51 -17.57 1.32
N GLN A 207 1.58 -18.76 1.91
CA GLN A 207 0.53 -19.77 1.86
C GLN A 207 -0.15 -19.88 3.22
N ALA A 208 -1.47 -19.88 3.22
CA ALA A 208 -2.32 -20.02 4.38
C ALA A 208 -3.28 -21.19 4.19
N ARG A 209 -3.50 -21.98 5.24
CA ARG A 209 -4.51 -23.04 5.22
C ARG A 209 -5.50 -22.84 6.37
N LYS A 210 -6.78 -22.74 6.03
CA LYS A 210 -7.87 -22.64 7.01
C LYS A 210 -8.86 -23.79 6.79
N GLY A 211 -8.66 -24.89 7.52
CA GLY A 211 -9.43 -26.12 7.32
C GLY A 211 -9.10 -26.76 5.97
N ALA A 212 -10.09 -26.84 5.09
CA ALA A 212 -9.93 -27.38 3.73
C ALA A 212 -9.56 -26.30 2.69
N GLU A 213 -9.74 -25.02 3.01
CA GLU A 213 -9.45 -23.90 2.10
C GLU A 213 -7.96 -23.56 2.12
N GLU A 214 -7.36 -23.51 0.93
CA GLU A 214 -5.99 -23.09 0.70
C GLU A 214 -5.96 -21.70 0.05
N ARG A 215 -5.18 -20.78 0.63
CA ARG A 215 -4.91 -19.47 0.04
C ARG A 215 -3.43 -19.33 -0.23
N LEU A 216 -3.08 -18.85 -1.42
CA LEU A 216 -1.71 -18.55 -1.81
C LEU A 216 -1.65 -17.11 -2.31
N PHE A 217 -0.84 -16.29 -1.64
CA PHE A 217 -0.45 -14.97 -2.07
C PHE A 217 0.91 -15.07 -2.74
N ARG A 218 1.03 -14.62 -3.98
CA ARG A 218 2.24 -14.77 -4.78
C ARG A 218 2.60 -13.45 -5.43
N ILE A 219 3.90 -13.14 -5.47
CA ILE A 219 4.46 -12.13 -6.37
C ILE A 219 5.53 -12.76 -7.26
N ASP A 220 5.57 -12.34 -8.52
CA ASP A 220 6.71 -12.52 -9.41
C ASP A 220 7.21 -11.14 -9.86
N CYS A 221 8.52 -10.93 -9.80
CA CYS A 221 9.16 -9.65 -10.11
C CYS A 221 10.07 -9.80 -11.33
N GLU A 222 9.85 -8.97 -12.34
CA GLU A 222 10.81 -8.72 -13.41
C GLU A 222 11.68 -7.55 -12.99
N LEU A 223 13.00 -7.72 -13.01
CA LEU A 223 13.96 -6.71 -12.55
C LEU A 223 14.57 -5.95 -13.73
N LYS A 224 14.86 -4.69 -13.49
CA LYS A 224 15.59 -3.80 -14.40
C LYS A 224 16.70 -3.09 -13.63
N GLN A 225 17.81 -2.85 -14.32
CA GLN A 225 18.86 -1.97 -13.83
C GLN A 225 18.50 -0.55 -14.24
N TYR A 226 18.29 0.34 -13.26
CA TYR A 226 18.02 1.75 -13.51
C TYR A 226 19.35 2.50 -13.66
N GLU A 227 19.44 3.39 -14.65
CA GLU A 227 20.69 4.07 -15.03
C GLU A 227 21.29 4.85 -13.85
N THR A 228 20.44 5.52 -13.08
CA THR A 228 20.84 6.24 -11.86
C THR A 228 21.29 5.25 -10.80
N GLY A 229 22.61 5.21 -10.55
CA GLY A 229 23.24 4.35 -9.55
C GLY A 229 23.47 2.90 -9.99
N GLY A 230 23.04 2.50 -11.19
CA GLY A 230 23.18 1.11 -11.66
C GLY A 230 22.45 0.11 -10.75
N ILE A 231 21.38 0.56 -10.10
CA ILE A 231 20.65 -0.21 -9.08
C ILE A 231 19.66 -1.14 -9.77
N TRP A 232 19.72 -2.42 -9.42
CA TRP A 232 18.68 -3.38 -9.77
C TRP A 232 17.47 -3.18 -8.86
N PHE A 233 16.31 -3.03 -9.48
CA PHE A 233 15.03 -2.88 -8.78
C PHE A 233 13.91 -3.51 -9.62
N PRO A 234 12.76 -3.87 -9.03
CA PRO A 234 11.61 -4.31 -9.82
C PRO A 234 11.23 -3.28 -10.90
N GLU A 235 10.92 -3.77 -12.10
CA GLU A 235 10.24 -3.02 -13.17
C GLU A 235 8.78 -3.43 -13.22
N VAL A 236 8.50 -4.73 -13.13
CA VAL A 236 7.14 -5.27 -13.11
C VAL A 236 6.99 -6.20 -11.92
N ILE A 237 5.92 -6.04 -11.15
CA ILE A 237 5.54 -6.92 -10.04
C ILE A 237 4.14 -7.45 -10.34
N LYS A 238 4.01 -8.77 -10.43
CA LYS A 238 2.73 -9.45 -10.66
C LYS A 238 2.30 -10.13 -9.38
N TYR A 239 1.35 -9.52 -8.67
CA TYR A 239 0.70 -10.10 -7.51
C TYR A 239 -0.50 -10.97 -7.94
N GLN A 240 -0.65 -12.12 -7.29
CA GLN A 240 -1.79 -13.01 -7.43
C GLN A 240 -2.24 -13.51 -6.05
N GLU A 241 -3.55 -13.48 -5.82
CA GLU A 241 -4.20 -14.22 -4.75
C GLU A 241 -4.94 -15.41 -5.36
N LEU A 242 -4.57 -16.61 -4.94
CA LEU A 242 -5.17 -17.87 -5.41
C LEU A 242 -5.92 -18.54 -4.27
N HIS A 243 -7.16 -18.96 -4.51
CA HIS A 243 -7.96 -19.80 -3.60
C HIS A 243 -8.13 -21.17 -4.25
N ASP A 244 -7.63 -22.22 -3.59
CA ASP A 244 -7.60 -23.60 -4.11
C ASP A 244 -7.06 -23.68 -5.56
N GLY A 245 -5.97 -22.94 -5.81
CA GLY A 245 -5.30 -22.86 -7.11
C GLY A 245 -5.99 -22.01 -8.18
N LYS A 246 -7.11 -21.35 -7.87
CA LYS A 246 -7.84 -20.47 -8.80
C LYS A 246 -7.61 -19.01 -8.46
N LEU A 247 -7.43 -18.18 -9.50
CA LEU A 247 -7.28 -16.74 -9.33
C LEU A 247 -8.51 -16.12 -8.65
N PHE A 248 -8.27 -15.49 -7.51
CA PHE A 248 -9.26 -14.73 -6.77
C PHE A 248 -9.14 -13.23 -7.04
N SER A 249 -7.90 -12.72 -7.02
CA SER A 249 -7.58 -11.33 -7.34
C SER A 249 -6.14 -11.22 -7.86
N GLY A 250 -5.84 -10.15 -8.59
CA GLY A 250 -4.49 -9.88 -9.06
C GLY A 250 -4.18 -8.39 -9.09
N GLU A 251 -2.90 -8.06 -9.13
CA GLU A 251 -2.41 -6.70 -9.35
C GLU A 251 -1.10 -6.76 -10.13
N THR A 252 -0.99 -5.97 -11.20
CA THR A 252 0.27 -5.76 -11.90
C THR A 252 0.74 -4.34 -11.62
N VAL A 253 1.90 -4.22 -10.98
CA VAL A 253 2.58 -2.95 -10.72
C VAL A 253 3.70 -2.79 -11.74
N THR A 254 3.74 -1.66 -12.43
CA THR A 254 4.80 -1.29 -13.38
C THR A 254 5.47 -0.03 -12.91
N ILE A 255 6.79 -0.06 -12.75
CA ILE A 255 7.61 1.11 -12.45
C ILE A 255 8.14 1.63 -13.78
N ARG A 256 7.59 2.76 -14.23
CA ARG A 256 7.90 3.35 -15.54
C ARG A 256 9.29 3.99 -15.56
N SER A 257 9.61 4.69 -14.48
CA SER A 257 10.90 5.31 -14.24
C SER A 257 11.18 5.32 -12.75
N ALA A 258 12.44 5.18 -12.39
CA ALA A 258 12.90 5.35 -11.02
C ALA A 258 14.28 6.01 -11.00
N THR A 259 14.48 6.87 -10.01
CA THR A 259 15.79 7.37 -9.58
C THR A 259 15.98 6.98 -8.12
N PHE A 260 17.20 6.64 -7.74
CA PHE A 260 17.54 6.24 -6.38
C PHE A 260 18.79 6.96 -5.92
N ASN A 261 18.84 7.29 -4.63
CA ASN A 261 19.94 7.98 -3.97
C ASN A 261 20.35 9.28 -4.68
N MET A 262 19.35 9.97 -5.22
CA MET A 262 19.46 11.33 -5.74
C MET A 262 18.83 12.28 -4.73
N ASP A 263 19.41 13.46 -4.58
CA ASP A 263 18.82 14.50 -3.74
C ASP A 263 17.42 14.84 -4.26
N VAL A 264 16.44 14.76 -3.37
CA VAL A 264 15.09 15.25 -3.61
C VAL A 264 15.02 16.64 -2.99
N ASP A 265 14.47 17.60 -3.73
CA ASP A 265 14.32 18.96 -3.20
C ASP A 265 13.39 18.93 -1.97
N ASP A 266 13.89 19.41 -0.83
CA ASP A 266 13.16 19.44 0.44
C ASP A 266 11.80 20.15 0.31
N ASP A 267 11.68 21.13 -0.60
CA ASP A 267 10.44 21.84 -0.88
C ASP A 267 9.33 20.91 -1.40
N ARG A 268 9.67 19.74 -1.99
CA ARG A 268 8.71 18.70 -2.42
C ARG A 268 7.87 18.18 -1.26
N PHE A 269 8.39 18.23 -0.03
CA PHE A 269 7.70 17.74 1.17
C PHE A 269 6.97 18.87 1.92
N THR A 270 6.59 19.94 1.22
CA THR A 270 5.88 21.09 1.80
C THR A 270 4.55 21.37 1.12
N VAL A 271 3.68 22.13 1.78
CA VAL A 271 2.39 22.60 1.21
C VAL A 271 2.60 23.44 -0.06
N ALA A 272 3.73 24.14 -0.18
CA ALA A 272 4.00 25.06 -1.28
C ALA A 272 3.99 24.36 -2.65
N THR A 273 4.40 23.09 -2.70
CA THR A 273 4.49 22.30 -3.93
C THR A 273 3.20 21.53 -4.25
N MET A 274 2.12 21.74 -3.50
CA MET A 274 0.80 21.18 -3.80
C MET A 274 0.01 22.01 -4.82
N ASN A 275 0.54 23.14 -5.29
CA ASN A 275 -0.13 24.07 -6.22
C ASN A 275 -1.51 24.57 -5.73
N LEU A 276 -1.64 24.78 -4.42
CA LEU A 276 -2.88 25.26 -3.82
C LEU A 276 -3.16 26.72 -4.23
N PRO A 277 -4.41 27.06 -4.58
CA PRO A 277 -4.81 28.45 -4.77
C PRO A 277 -4.58 29.31 -3.51
N PRO A 278 -4.13 30.57 -3.65
CA PRO A 278 -4.17 31.51 -2.53
C PRO A 278 -5.57 31.63 -1.93
N GLY A 279 -5.66 31.55 -0.61
CA GLY A 279 -6.91 31.54 0.15
C GLY A 279 -7.39 30.14 0.58
N THR A 280 -6.72 29.06 0.18
CA THR A 280 -7.08 27.70 0.62
C THR A 280 -6.93 27.55 2.13
N ALA A 281 -8.02 27.16 2.80
CA ALA A 281 -7.99 26.86 4.22
C ALA A 281 -7.35 25.48 4.48
N ILE A 282 -6.58 25.39 5.55
CA ILE A 282 -5.95 24.16 6.02
C ILE A 282 -6.65 23.73 7.31
N ALA A 283 -7.33 22.59 7.25
CA ALA A 283 -7.90 21.95 8.42
C ALA A 283 -6.79 21.26 9.20
N ASP A 284 -6.41 21.84 10.34
CA ASP A 284 -5.47 21.23 11.27
C ASP A 284 -6.27 20.33 12.22
N THR A 285 -6.08 19.01 12.15
CA THR A 285 -6.73 18.08 13.11
C THR A 285 -5.95 17.97 14.40
N ALA A 286 -4.67 18.37 14.41
CA ALA A 286 -3.96 18.58 15.65
C ALA A 286 -4.72 19.69 16.40
N ASP A 287 -5.11 19.44 17.66
CA ASP A 287 -5.81 20.40 18.52
C ASP A 287 -5.01 21.71 18.60
N ASN A 288 -5.23 22.61 17.63
CA ASN A 288 -4.50 23.85 17.51
C ASN A 288 -5.38 24.94 18.11
N PRO A 289 -5.15 25.34 19.37
CA PRO A 289 -5.95 26.37 20.03
C PRO A 289 -5.82 27.75 19.35
N ASN A 290 -4.94 27.88 18.36
CA ASN A 290 -4.56 29.15 17.74
C ASN A 290 -5.33 29.49 16.45
N GLY A 291 -6.33 28.69 16.06
CA GLY A 291 -7.21 28.95 14.92
C GLY A 291 -6.73 28.34 13.60
N THR A 292 -7.59 28.43 12.58
CA THR A 292 -7.34 27.83 11.26
C THR A 292 -6.23 28.55 10.51
N GLN A 293 -5.41 27.76 9.80
CA GLN A 293 -4.38 28.27 8.91
C GLN A 293 -4.93 28.41 7.49
N MET A 294 -4.42 29.37 6.73
CA MET A 294 -4.78 29.60 5.34
C MET A 294 -3.51 29.75 4.52
N TRP A 295 -3.47 29.12 3.37
CA TRP A 295 -2.41 29.30 2.39
C TRP A 295 -2.60 30.65 1.69
N ASN A 296 -1.61 31.55 1.73
CA ASN A 296 -1.71 32.86 1.05
C ASN A 296 -1.07 32.87 -0.35
N GLY A 297 -0.57 31.72 -0.84
CA GLY A 297 0.20 31.61 -2.08
C GLY A 297 1.70 31.45 -1.87
N THR A 298 2.23 31.79 -0.69
CA THR A 298 3.66 31.70 -0.38
C THR A 298 3.92 31.00 0.95
N GLU A 299 3.06 31.20 1.95
CA GLU A 299 3.22 30.64 3.29
C GLU A 299 1.85 30.37 3.95
N LEU A 300 1.89 29.63 5.06
CA LEU A 300 0.73 29.42 5.92
C LEU A 300 0.56 30.62 6.85
N VAL A 301 -0.53 31.37 6.67
CA VAL A 301 -0.91 32.48 7.53
C VAL A 301 -2.02 32.05 8.49
N ARG A 302 -1.97 32.56 9.72
CA ARG A 302 -3.05 32.32 10.69
C ARG A 302 -4.21 33.27 10.42
N VAL A 303 -5.42 32.72 10.41
CA VAL A 303 -6.65 33.51 10.26
C VAL A 303 -7.43 33.44 11.57
N PRO A 304 -7.78 34.58 12.20
CA PRO A 304 -8.63 34.57 13.37
C PRO A 304 -9.95 33.83 13.10
N ASN A 305 -10.37 32.94 14.01
CA ASN A 305 -11.59 32.14 13.86
C ASN A 305 -12.88 32.95 13.60
N ARG A 306 -12.88 34.27 13.87
CA ARG A 306 -14.02 35.16 13.57
C ARG A 306 -14.22 35.38 12.06
N ASP A 307 -13.15 35.36 11.28
CA ASP A 307 -13.20 35.71 9.84
C ASP A 307 -13.64 34.51 8.98
N LEU A 308 -13.46 33.29 9.48
CA LEU A 308 -13.85 32.05 8.77
C LEU A 308 -15.37 31.86 8.76
N LYS A 309 -16.04 32.13 9.88
CA LYS A 309 -17.51 32.05 9.95
C LYS A 309 -18.20 32.96 8.93
N ALA A 310 -17.60 34.10 8.58
CA ALA A 310 -18.17 34.99 7.57
C ALA A 310 -18.05 34.43 6.14
N ARG A 311 -16.99 33.66 5.86
CA ARG A 311 -16.74 33.03 4.55
C ARG A 311 -17.49 31.71 4.37
N ASP A 312 -17.55 30.87 5.40
CA ASP A 312 -18.31 29.61 5.33
C ASP A 312 -19.81 29.87 5.16
N ILE A 313 -20.35 30.91 5.80
CA ILE A 313 -21.75 31.33 5.61
C ILE A 313 -21.99 31.87 4.18
N ALA A 314 -21.00 32.52 3.56
CA ALA A 314 -21.10 33.02 2.18
C ALA A 314 -20.95 31.89 1.14
N ALA A 315 -20.07 30.92 1.38
CA ALA A 315 -19.86 29.78 0.48
C ALA A 315 -21.00 28.73 0.57
N ASP A 316 -21.57 28.48 1.76
CA ASP A 316 -22.74 27.61 1.91
C ASP A 316 -24.02 28.26 1.37
N SER A 317 -24.11 29.60 1.35
CA SER A 317 -25.31 30.30 0.84
C SER A 317 -25.38 30.39 -0.68
N GLU A 318 -24.28 30.15 -1.41
CA GLU A 318 -24.28 30.11 -2.88
C GLU A 318 -24.22 28.68 -3.46
N GLY A 319 -23.90 27.65 -2.67
CA GLY A 319 -23.46 26.35 -3.22
C GLY A 319 -24.28 25.09 -2.96
N LYS A 320 -25.10 24.96 -1.89
CA LYS A 320 -25.67 23.64 -1.52
C LYS A 320 -27.14 23.68 -1.08
N GLU A 321 -28.05 23.86 -2.03
CA GLU A 321 -29.44 23.34 -1.93
C GLU A 321 -29.69 22.09 -2.81
N GLN A 322 -28.68 21.50 -3.45
CA GLN A 322 -28.83 20.26 -4.23
C GLN A 322 -28.35 19.01 -3.46
N GLY A 323 -29.25 18.50 -2.61
CA GLY A 323 -29.71 17.11 -2.76
C GLY A 323 -28.80 15.95 -2.32
N ARG A 324 -28.61 15.77 -1.02
CA ARG A 324 -28.78 14.43 -0.42
C ARG A 324 -29.95 14.50 0.56
N PRO A 325 -31.16 14.06 0.15
CA PRO A 325 -32.34 14.32 0.92
C PRO A 325 -32.27 13.56 2.23
N TRP A 326 -32.37 14.30 3.33
CA TRP A 326 -32.66 13.86 4.71
C TRP A 326 -33.69 12.71 4.81
N ILE A 327 -34.50 12.54 3.77
CA ILE A 327 -35.40 11.41 3.52
C ILE A 327 -34.70 10.04 3.64
N PHE A 328 -33.49 9.83 3.09
CA PHE A 328 -32.86 8.49 3.12
C PHE A 328 -32.49 8.02 4.54
N ARG A 329 -32.00 8.93 5.39
CA ARG A 329 -31.67 8.60 6.78
C ARG A 329 -32.93 8.26 7.57
N ASN A 330 -34.02 9.00 7.35
CA ASN A 330 -35.30 8.73 8.00
C ASN A 330 -35.97 7.45 7.51
N VAL A 331 -35.84 7.11 6.22
CA VAL A 331 -36.38 5.86 5.65
C VAL A 331 -35.69 4.64 6.26
N LEU A 332 -34.36 4.69 6.45
CA LEU A 332 -33.59 3.60 7.06
C LEU A 332 -33.89 3.42 8.56
N VAL A 333 -34.11 4.52 9.28
CA VAL A 333 -34.53 4.48 10.68
C VAL A 333 -35.95 3.92 10.79
N LEU A 334 -36.88 4.37 9.94
CA LEU A 334 -38.26 3.87 9.92
C LEU A 334 -38.34 2.40 9.53
N SER A 335 -37.56 1.94 8.54
CA SER A 335 -37.55 0.53 8.13
C SER A 335 -37.05 -0.38 9.25
N ASN A 336 -36.00 0.01 9.97
CA ASN A 336 -35.50 -0.75 11.12
C ASN A 336 -36.52 -0.77 12.27
N LEU A 337 -37.21 0.35 12.51
CA LEU A 337 -38.24 0.43 13.55
C LEU A 337 -39.42 -0.52 13.25
N VAL A 338 -39.83 -0.63 11.98
CA VAL A 338 -40.88 -1.56 11.54
C VAL A 338 -40.46 -3.02 11.77
N VAL A 339 -39.22 -3.39 11.46
CA VAL A 339 -38.72 -4.75 11.69
C VAL A 339 -38.73 -5.11 13.18
N VAL A 340 -38.30 -4.19 14.06
CA VAL A 340 -38.32 -4.40 15.51
C VAL A 340 -39.76 -4.59 16.01
N ILE A 341 -40.71 -3.76 15.56
CA ILE A 341 -42.12 -3.88 15.93
C ILE A 341 -42.70 -5.24 15.50
N LEU A 342 -42.37 -5.70 14.29
CA LEU A 342 -42.84 -6.99 13.78
C LEU A 342 -42.28 -8.18 14.59
N VAL A 343 -40.99 -8.15 14.93
CA VAL A 343 -40.36 -9.21 15.74
C VAL A 343 -40.96 -9.26 17.14
N VAL A 344 -41.14 -8.09 17.78
CA VAL A 344 -41.77 -8.00 19.10
C VAL A 344 -43.24 -8.46 19.04
N GLY A 345 -43.99 -8.04 18.03
CA GLY A 345 -45.38 -8.45 17.82
C GLY A 345 -45.52 -9.97 17.63
N LEU A 346 -44.68 -10.58 16.79
CA LEU A 346 -44.62 -12.03 16.58
C LEU A 346 -44.28 -12.78 17.87
N TYR A 347 -43.33 -12.28 18.65
CA TYR A 347 -42.98 -12.86 19.95
C TYR A 347 -44.17 -12.88 20.91
N PHE A 348 -44.89 -11.77 21.06
CA PHE A 348 -46.08 -11.71 21.93
C PHE A 348 -47.24 -12.55 21.41
N TYR A 349 -47.45 -12.60 20.09
CA TYR A 349 -48.45 -13.45 19.46
C TYR A 349 -48.19 -14.94 19.75
N TRP A 350 -46.95 -15.41 19.56
CA TRP A 350 -46.53 -16.78 19.89
C TRP A 350 -46.70 -17.09 21.38
N ARG A 351 -46.33 -16.15 22.25
CA ARG A 351 -46.48 -16.33 23.70
C ARG A 351 -47.95 -16.49 24.10
N ARG A 352 -48.86 -15.74 23.47
CA ARG A 352 -50.30 -15.82 23.73
C ARG A 352 -50.94 -17.10 23.20
N GLN A 353 -50.49 -17.63 22.06
CA GLN A 353 -50.97 -18.94 21.60
C GLN A 353 -50.58 -20.06 22.58
N LYS A 354 -49.34 -20.05 23.10
CA LYS A 354 -48.90 -21.05 24.08
C LYS A 354 -49.70 -21.01 25.39
N SER A 355 -50.21 -19.86 25.82
CA SER A 355 -51.02 -19.75 27.04
C SER A 355 -52.46 -20.25 26.91
N HIS A 356 -52.96 -20.48 25.68
CA HIS A 356 -54.30 -21.05 25.46
C HIS A 356 -54.28 -22.55 25.12
N SER A 357 -53.10 -23.13 24.96
CA SER A 357 -52.90 -24.56 24.71
C SER A 357 -52.49 -25.35 25.97
N SER A 358 -52.59 -24.75 27.15
CA SER A 358 -52.55 -25.39 28.47
C SER A 358 -53.85 -25.09 29.19
#